data_AF-A0A920K5M7-F1
#
_entry.id   AF-A0A920K5M7-F1
#
_cell.length_a   1.000
_cell.length_b   1.000
_cell.length_c   1.000
_cell.angle_alpha   90.00
_cell.angle_beta   90.00
_cell.angle_gamma   90.00
#
_symmetry.space_group_name_H-M   'P 1'
#
loop_
_entity.id
_entity.type
_entity.pdbx_description
1 polymer ?
#
loop_
_entity_poly.entity_id
_entity_poly.type
_entity_poly.pdbx_seq_one_letter_code
_entity_poly.pdbx_strand_id
1 'polypeptide(L)'
;MSLLAKSLSRVFCTVFFVAVCSGSFAAELTYSGAIKAGNESGSIPPWNGGLISPPVGWNKKNGFKNPFAGETPLFVINGSNYSEYASKLSPGQIALLKSNPRYSMPVFKTHRTAVLPETEIEVVKAETGKAQISNHKIVGRTKSHMPFPLSFFRRGSNLQLLIKICRKWF
;
A
#
# COMPACT_ATOMS: atom_id res chain seq x y z
N MET A 1 43.81 -23.07 37.74
CA MET A 1 43.75 -22.16 36.56
C MET A 1 42.43 -22.35 35.79
N SER A 2 41.27 -22.05 36.38
CA SER A 2 39.96 -22.27 35.69
C SER A 2 38.85 -21.28 36.06
N LEU A 3 39.13 -20.25 36.87
CA LEU A 3 38.12 -19.30 37.33
C LEU A 3 38.12 -17.95 36.59
N LEU A 4 39.15 -17.65 35.78
CA LEU A 4 39.24 -16.41 35.00
C LEU A 4 38.50 -16.46 33.65
N ALA A 5 38.19 -17.64 33.12
CA ALA A 5 37.57 -17.79 31.78
C ALA A 5 36.05 -17.59 31.75
N LYS A 6 35.36 -17.64 32.90
CA LYS A 6 33.88 -17.53 32.96
C LYS A 6 33.35 -16.10 33.13
N SER A 7 34.24 -15.13 33.36
CA SER A 7 33.86 -13.71 33.54
C SER A 7 33.69 -12.95 32.21
N LEU A 8 34.45 -13.31 31.16
CA LEU A 8 34.38 -12.62 29.85
C LEU A 8 33.14 -12.99 29.02
N SER A 9 32.46 -14.12 29.28
CA SER A 9 31.28 -14.52 28.51
C SER A 9 30.04 -13.67 28.81
N ARG A 10 29.97 -13.03 29.99
CA ARG A 10 28.81 -12.21 30.38
C ARG A 10 28.86 -10.76 29.90
N VAL A 11 30.00 -10.28 29.41
CA VAL A 11 30.17 -8.90 28.93
C VAL A 11 29.86 -8.78 27.42
N PHE A 12 29.89 -9.88 26.67
CA PHE A 12 29.62 -9.88 25.24
C PHE A 12 28.11 -9.84 24.88
N CYS A 13 27.22 -10.08 25.85
CA CYS A 13 25.77 -10.14 25.62
C CYS A 13 25.07 -8.78 25.79
N THR A 14 25.67 -7.81 26.49
CA THR A 14 25.03 -6.53 26.82
C THR A 14 25.29 -5.39 25.83
N VAL A 15 26.15 -5.57 24.81
CA VAL A 15 26.48 -4.51 23.83
C VAL A 15 25.72 -4.65 22.51
N PHE A 16 25.06 -5.78 22.23
CA PHE A 16 24.37 -5.99 20.95
C PHE A 16 22.88 -5.59 20.93
N PHE A 17 22.35 -5.05 22.04
CA PHE A 17 20.91 -4.75 22.19
C PHE A 17 20.58 -3.25 22.30
N VAL A 18 21.38 -2.38 21.68
CA VAL A 18 21.03 -0.96 21.47
C VAL A 18 21.21 -0.59 20.00
N ALA A 19 20.46 -1.26 19.14
CA ALA A 19 20.14 -0.79 17.79
C ALA A 19 18.64 -1.00 17.54
N VAL A 20 17.80 -0.52 18.47
CA VAL A 20 16.37 -0.39 18.23
C VAL A 20 16.17 0.74 17.23
N CYS A 21 16.08 0.34 15.97
CA CYS A 21 15.20 0.84 14.95
C CYS A 21 14.83 2.33 15.07
N SER A 22 15.71 3.21 14.58
CA SER A 22 15.24 4.43 13.91
C SER A 22 14.63 4.03 12.56
N GLY A 23 13.52 3.29 12.62
CA GLY A 23 12.76 2.90 11.44
C GLY A 23 12.14 4.16 10.84
N SER A 24 12.80 4.74 9.85
CA SER A 24 12.23 5.78 9.02
C SER A 24 11.07 5.18 8.23
N PHE A 25 9.85 5.23 8.78
CA PHE A 25 8.60 4.86 8.11
C PHE A 25 8.36 5.65 6.80
N ALA A 26 9.10 6.75 6.60
CA ALA A 26 9.18 7.45 5.32
C ALA A 26 9.70 6.58 4.16
N ALA A 27 10.52 5.56 4.43
CA ALA A 27 11.01 4.65 3.40
C ALA A 27 9.94 3.63 2.96
N GLU A 28 9.13 3.15 3.90
CA GLU A 28 8.13 2.09 3.67
C GLU A 28 6.82 2.58 3.04
N LEU A 29 6.55 3.88 3.11
CA LEU A 29 5.33 4.51 2.62
C LEU A 29 5.58 5.28 1.32
N THR A 30 4.56 5.27 0.45
CA THR A 30 4.47 6.13 -0.75
C THR A 30 4.32 7.59 -0.33
N TYR A 31 4.50 8.53 -1.27
CA TYR A 31 4.34 9.97 -0.99
C TYR A 31 2.93 10.32 -0.46
N SER A 32 1.92 9.51 -0.79
CA SER A 32 0.54 9.67 -0.30
C SER A 32 0.27 8.96 1.03
N GLY A 33 1.26 8.28 1.62
CA GLY A 33 1.11 7.57 2.89
C GLY A 33 0.61 6.13 2.80
N ALA A 34 0.43 5.57 1.59
CA ALA A 34 0.11 4.15 1.42
C ALA A 34 1.35 3.26 1.56
N ILE A 35 1.20 2.03 2.04
CA ILE A 35 2.29 1.04 2.12
C ILE A 35 2.83 0.73 0.72
N LYS A 36 4.17 0.81 0.54
CA LYS A 36 4.84 0.45 -0.72
C LYS A 36 4.93 -1.04 -0.94
N ALA A 37 5.13 -1.81 0.13
CA ALA A 37 5.25 -3.26 0.06
C ALA A 37 3.99 -3.88 -0.58
N GLY A 38 4.22 -4.95 -1.34
CA GLY A 38 3.16 -5.84 -1.79
C GLY A 38 2.65 -6.70 -0.64
N ASN A 39 1.63 -7.51 -0.91
CA ASN A 39 1.13 -8.45 0.08
C ASN A 39 1.91 -9.78 0.08
N GLU A 40 1.91 -10.48 1.22
CA GLU A 40 2.54 -11.79 1.39
C GLU A 40 1.94 -12.85 0.46
N SER A 41 0.64 -12.75 0.12
CA SER A 41 -0.02 -13.63 -0.84
C SER A 41 0.39 -13.41 -2.30
N GLY A 42 1.21 -12.38 -2.61
CA GLY A 42 1.69 -12.08 -3.96
C GLY A 42 0.65 -11.51 -4.93
N SER A 43 -0.62 -11.42 -4.51
CA SER A 43 -1.74 -10.88 -5.28
C SER A 43 -1.67 -9.36 -5.53
N ILE A 44 -1.01 -8.64 -4.62
CA ILE A 44 -0.77 -7.20 -4.71
C ILE A 44 0.74 -7.00 -4.86
N PRO A 45 1.24 -6.52 -6.01
CA PRO A 45 2.67 -6.28 -6.19
C PRO A 45 3.13 -5.06 -5.39
N PRO A 46 4.44 -4.97 -5.07
CA PRO A 46 5.02 -3.76 -4.51
C PRO A 46 4.88 -2.59 -5.48
N TRP A 47 4.74 -1.39 -4.93
CA TRP A 47 4.70 -0.15 -5.70
C TRP A 47 6.13 0.30 -6.03
N ASN A 48 6.45 0.31 -7.32
CA ASN A 48 7.80 0.62 -7.84
C ASN A 48 7.87 1.99 -8.55
N GLY A 49 7.13 2.99 -8.07
CA GLY A 49 7.17 4.35 -8.64
C GLY A 49 6.01 4.68 -9.60
N GLY A 50 5.16 3.72 -9.93
CA GLY A 50 4.00 3.92 -10.82
C GLY A 50 4.36 4.06 -12.30
N LEU A 51 3.37 4.45 -13.12
CA LEU A 51 3.51 4.55 -14.56
C LEU A 51 3.92 5.98 -14.97
N ILE A 52 5.23 6.21 -15.07
CA ILE A 52 5.82 7.53 -15.38
C ILE A 52 5.90 7.84 -16.88
N SER A 53 5.73 6.84 -17.74
CA SER A 53 5.77 7.00 -19.20
C SER A 53 4.43 6.62 -19.81
N PRO A 54 3.96 7.37 -20.83
CA PRO A 54 2.71 7.05 -21.50
C PRO A 54 2.81 5.66 -22.18
N PRO A 55 1.71 4.90 -22.24
CA PRO A 55 1.72 3.61 -22.92
C PRO A 55 2.03 3.76 -24.41
N VAL A 56 2.61 2.73 -25.01
CA VAL A 56 3.03 2.74 -26.41
C VAL A 56 1.86 3.10 -27.33
N GLY A 57 2.04 4.11 -28.17
CA GLY A 57 1.02 4.61 -29.09
C GLY A 57 -0.09 5.42 -28.41
N TRP A 58 0.14 5.94 -27.21
CA TRP A 58 -0.71 6.98 -26.64
C TRP A 58 -0.47 8.32 -27.34
N ASN A 59 -1.56 9.01 -27.67
CA ASN A 59 -1.54 10.35 -28.21
C ASN A 59 -2.66 11.14 -27.54
N LYS A 60 -2.39 12.38 -27.12
CA LYS A 60 -3.37 13.27 -26.50
C LYS A 60 -4.65 13.43 -27.33
N LYS A 61 -4.57 13.33 -28.67
CA LYS A 61 -5.74 13.41 -29.57
C LYS A 61 -6.62 12.15 -29.56
N ASN A 62 -6.06 10.98 -29.25
CA ASN A 62 -6.74 9.68 -29.34
C ASN A 62 -7.35 9.22 -28.00
N GLY A 63 -7.31 10.07 -26.97
CA GLY A 63 -7.88 9.78 -25.65
C GLY A 63 -7.01 8.88 -24.77
N PHE A 64 -7.62 8.31 -23.73
CA PHE A 64 -6.95 7.40 -22.81
C PHE A 64 -6.81 6.01 -23.45
N LYS A 65 -5.59 5.46 -23.43
CA LYS A 65 -5.29 4.11 -23.92
C LYS A 65 -5.07 3.18 -22.74
N ASN A 66 -5.64 1.98 -22.80
CA ASN A 66 -5.38 0.95 -21.79
C ASN A 66 -3.92 0.48 -21.91
N PRO A 67 -3.07 0.67 -20.87
CA PRO A 67 -1.69 0.17 -20.88
C PRO A 67 -1.58 -1.36 -20.87
N PHE A 68 -2.62 -2.07 -20.42
CA PHE A 68 -2.64 -3.52 -20.22
C PHE A 68 -3.64 -4.23 -21.15
N ALA A 69 -3.87 -3.69 -22.35
CA ALA A 69 -4.91 -4.20 -23.26
C ALA A 69 -4.74 -5.67 -23.68
N GLY A 70 -3.53 -6.22 -23.60
CA GLY A 70 -3.22 -7.61 -23.96
C GLY A 70 -3.27 -8.60 -22.80
N GLU A 71 -3.68 -8.18 -21.60
CA GLU A 71 -3.70 -9.08 -20.45
C GLU A 71 -4.88 -10.05 -20.49
N THR A 72 -4.59 -11.31 -20.17
CA THR A 72 -5.59 -12.36 -20.01
C THR A 72 -6.07 -12.41 -18.57
N PRO A 73 -7.38 -12.65 -18.33
CA PRO A 73 -7.86 -12.90 -16.97
C PRO A 73 -7.16 -14.10 -16.35
N LEU A 74 -6.86 -14.02 -15.06
CA LEU A 74 -6.36 -15.15 -14.27
C LEU A 74 -7.43 -16.23 -14.12
N PHE A 75 -8.68 -15.80 -13.93
CA PHE A 75 -9.88 -16.64 -13.89
C PHE A 75 -11.12 -15.77 -14.09
N VAL A 76 -12.26 -16.41 -14.33
CA VAL A 76 -13.55 -15.74 -14.52
C VAL A 76 -14.56 -16.30 -13.54
N ILE A 77 -15.17 -15.42 -12.73
CA ILE A 77 -16.25 -15.79 -11.82
C ILE A 77 -17.59 -15.59 -12.54
N ASN A 78 -18.46 -16.59 -12.51
CA ASN A 78 -19.79 -16.59 -13.10
C ASN A 78 -20.82 -17.23 -12.14
N GLY A 79 -22.08 -17.31 -12.55
CA GLY A 79 -23.15 -17.91 -11.76
C GLY A 79 -22.98 -19.40 -11.43
N SER A 80 -22.09 -20.13 -12.12
CA SER A 80 -21.83 -21.56 -11.84
C SER A 80 -20.73 -21.79 -10.80
N ASN A 81 -19.72 -20.92 -10.70
CA ASN A 81 -18.55 -21.11 -9.82
C ASN A 81 -18.44 -20.11 -8.67
N TYR A 82 -19.40 -19.17 -8.51
CA TYR A 82 -19.36 -18.15 -7.46
C TYR A 82 -19.25 -18.73 -6.04
N SER A 83 -19.73 -19.96 -5.81
CA SER A 83 -19.67 -20.66 -4.52
C SER A 83 -18.23 -20.88 -4.05
N GLU A 84 -17.30 -21.16 -4.97
CA GLU A 84 -15.87 -21.34 -4.67
C GLU A 84 -15.21 -20.04 -4.19
N TYR A 85 -15.76 -18.90 -4.58
CA TYR A 85 -15.23 -17.56 -4.30
C TYR A 85 -16.10 -16.76 -3.31
N ALA A 86 -17.08 -17.40 -2.66
CA ALA A 86 -18.08 -16.71 -1.83
C ALA A 86 -17.46 -15.89 -0.69
N SER A 87 -16.32 -16.32 -0.14
CA SER A 87 -15.59 -15.58 0.90
C SER A 87 -14.94 -14.28 0.40
N LYS A 88 -14.77 -14.13 -0.91
CA LYS A 88 -14.16 -12.97 -1.56
C LYS A 88 -15.19 -12.05 -2.22
N LEU A 89 -16.46 -12.43 -2.23
CA LEU A 89 -17.55 -11.70 -2.89
C LEU A 89 -18.48 -11.05 -1.88
N SER A 90 -18.93 -9.84 -2.18
CA SER A 90 -19.97 -9.20 -1.38
C SER A 90 -21.34 -9.86 -1.66
N PRO A 91 -22.29 -9.81 -0.71
CA PRO A 91 -23.63 -10.35 -0.93
C PRO A 91 -24.33 -9.78 -2.17
N GLY A 92 -24.08 -8.51 -2.49
CA GLY A 92 -24.61 -7.86 -3.69
C GLY A 92 -24.02 -8.41 -4.99
N GLN A 93 -22.71 -8.72 -5.01
CA GLN A 93 -22.08 -9.36 -6.17
C GLN A 93 -22.60 -10.78 -6.39
N ILE A 94 -22.79 -11.54 -5.29
CA ILE A 94 -23.38 -12.88 -5.35
C ILE A 94 -24.81 -12.81 -5.90
N ALA A 95 -25.62 -11.85 -5.43
CA ALA A 95 -26.98 -11.66 -5.94
C ALA A 95 -27.01 -11.35 -7.44
N LEU A 96 -26.10 -10.51 -7.93
CA LEU A 96 -25.99 -10.17 -9.36
C LEU A 96 -25.57 -11.38 -10.22
N LEU A 97 -24.63 -12.20 -9.74
CA LEU A 97 -24.20 -13.43 -10.42
C LEU A 97 -25.32 -14.49 -10.48
N LYS A 98 -26.19 -14.53 -9.46
CA LYS A 98 -27.36 -15.42 -9.43
C LYS A 98 -28.49 -14.96 -10.33
N SER A 99 -28.77 -13.66 -10.35
CA SER A 99 -29.91 -13.10 -11.11
C SER A 99 -29.64 -12.98 -12.60
N ASN A 100 -28.38 -12.84 -13.01
CA ASN A 100 -28.02 -12.63 -14.41
C ASN A 100 -27.02 -13.68 -14.92
N PRO A 101 -27.48 -14.69 -15.68
CA PRO A 101 -26.62 -15.73 -16.26
C PRO A 101 -25.56 -15.21 -17.25
N ARG A 102 -25.75 -14.01 -17.83
CA ARG A 102 -24.79 -13.39 -18.76
C ARG A 102 -23.71 -12.58 -18.04
N TYR A 103 -23.89 -12.33 -16.75
CA TYR A 103 -22.91 -11.57 -15.98
C TYR A 103 -21.73 -12.47 -15.59
N SER A 104 -20.53 -11.98 -15.87
CA SER A 104 -19.29 -12.63 -15.46
C SER A 104 -18.28 -11.59 -15.01
N MET A 105 -17.40 -11.98 -14.09
CA MET A 105 -16.38 -11.13 -13.51
C MET A 105 -15.00 -11.71 -13.85
N PRO A 106 -14.35 -11.23 -14.93
CA PRO A 106 -12.97 -11.58 -15.21
C PRO A 106 -12.05 -10.92 -14.19
N VAL A 107 -11.20 -11.72 -13.55
CA VAL A 107 -10.24 -11.26 -12.54
C VAL A 107 -8.86 -11.16 -13.19
N PHE A 108 -8.23 -10.00 -13.09
CA PHE A 108 -6.90 -9.73 -13.66
C PHE A 108 -5.84 -9.56 -12.57
N LYS A 109 -4.58 -9.53 -13.00
CA LYS A 109 -3.46 -9.21 -12.11
C LYS A 109 -3.56 -7.75 -11.64
N THR A 110 -3.27 -7.53 -10.37
CA THR A 110 -3.21 -6.17 -9.82
C THR A 110 -1.97 -5.44 -10.34
N HIS A 111 -2.14 -4.20 -10.81
CA HIS A 111 -1.03 -3.29 -11.13
C HIS A 111 -1.15 -2.00 -10.32
N ARG A 112 -0.05 -1.57 -9.71
CA ARG A 112 -0.01 -0.29 -8.96
C ARG A 112 0.66 0.79 -9.79
N THR A 113 -0.10 1.42 -10.68
CA THR A 113 0.40 2.42 -11.67
C THR A 113 0.23 3.87 -11.24
N ALA A 114 -0.55 4.16 -10.20
CA ALA A 114 -0.82 5.54 -9.77
C ALA A 114 0.48 6.27 -9.37
N VAL A 115 0.69 7.43 -9.99
CA VAL A 115 1.80 8.35 -9.73
C VAL A 115 1.35 9.77 -10.01
N LEU A 116 1.81 10.73 -9.21
CA LEU A 116 1.63 12.16 -9.45
C LEU A 116 2.84 12.73 -10.21
N PRO A 117 2.69 13.87 -10.90
CA PRO A 117 3.84 14.59 -11.45
C PRO A 117 4.88 14.88 -10.37
N GLU A 118 6.16 14.88 -10.75
CA GLU A 118 7.27 15.06 -9.81
C GLU A 118 7.17 16.36 -8.99
N THR A 119 6.76 17.45 -9.65
CA THR A 119 6.53 18.75 -9.01
C THR A 119 5.48 18.69 -7.90
N GLU A 120 4.41 17.89 -8.07
CA GLU A 120 3.40 17.69 -7.03
C GLU A 120 3.93 16.80 -5.91
N ILE A 121 4.71 15.77 -6.24
CA ILE A 121 5.34 14.88 -5.25
C ILE A 121 6.27 15.70 -4.33
N GLU A 122 7.02 16.66 -4.87
CA GLU A 122 7.88 17.55 -4.08
C GLU A 122 7.07 18.43 -3.13
N VAL A 123 5.98 19.04 -3.61
CA VAL A 123 5.07 19.83 -2.77
C VAL A 123 4.47 18.98 -1.65
N VAL A 124 4.04 17.76 -1.96
CA VAL A 124 3.50 16.79 -0.99
C VAL A 124 4.54 16.43 0.07
N LYS A 125 5.79 16.18 -0.33
CA LYS A 125 6.90 15.90 0.59
C LYS A 125 7.21 17.12 1.47
N ALA A 126 7.19 18.33 0.92
CA ALA A 126 7.46 19.55 1.67
C ALA A 126 6.39 19.88 2.72
N GLU A 127 5.15 19.42 2.52
CA GLU A 127 4.02 19.64 3.44
C GLU A 127 3.76 18.45 4.40
N THR A 128 4.58 17.40 4.30
CA THR A 128 4.51 16.22 5.17
C THR A 128 4.63 16.63 6.65
N GLY A 129 3.67 16.18 7.47
CA GLY A 129 3.64 16.45 8.92
C GLY A 129 3.22 17.86 9.33
N LYS A 130 2.88 18.75 8.39
CA LYS A 130 2.45 20.13 8.71
C LYS A 130 0.94 20.29 8.90
N ALA A 131 0.15 19.39 8.32
CA ALA A 131 -1.31 19.45 8.39
C ALA A 131 -1.84 19.18 9.81
N GLN A 132 -2.71 20.05 10.30
CA GLN A 132 -3.39 19.93 11.59
C GLN A 132 -4.88 20.25 11.44
N ILE A 133 -5.71 19.71 12.34
CA ILE A 133 -7.13 20.05 12.42
C ILE A 133 -7.30 21.06 13.55
N SER A 134 -7.80 22.26 13.25
CA SER A 134 -8.13 23.30 14.22
C SER A 134 -9.48 23.91 13.88
N ASN A 135 -10.40 23.98 14.85
CA ASN A 135 -11.76 24.53 14.68
C ASN A 135 -12.48 24.00 13.42
N HIS A 136 -12.46 22.68 13.21
CA HIS A 136 -13.03 21.99 12.04
C HIS A 136 -12.43 22.39 10.67
N LYS A 137 -11.25 23.02 10.65
CA LYS A 137 -10.50 23.36 9.44
C LYS A 137 -9.15 22.66 9.42
N ILE A 138 -8.68 22.32 8.22
CA ILE A 138 -7.31 21.84 8.01
C ILE A 138 -6.39 23.06 7.86
N VAL A 139 -5.41 23.19 8.74
CA VAL A 139 -4.40 24.26 8.75
C VAL A 139 -3.01 23.67 8.52
N GLY A 140 -2.05 24.47 8.05
CA GLY A 140 -0.67 24.03 7.79
C GLY A 140 -0.42 23.40 6.42
N ARG A 141 -1.40 23.47 5.51
CA ARG A 141 -1.29 23.09 4.10
C ARG A 141 -1.44 24.33 3.22
N THR A 142 -0.64 24.46 2.17
CA THR A 142 -0.72 25.61 1.26
C THR A 142 -1.03 25.17 -0.16
N LYS A 143 -0.22 24.26 -0.72
CA LYS A 143 -0.25 23.92 -2.15
C LYS A 143 -0.58 22.45 -2.43
N SER A 144 -0.37 21.53 -1.49
CA SER A 144 -0.62 20.10 -1.79
C SER A 144 -2.12 19.80 -1.89
N HIS A 145 -2.48 18.89 -2.81
CA HIS A 145 -3.85 18.37 -2.90
C HIS A 145 -4.11 17.23 -1.90
N MET A 146 -3.06 16.61 -1.38
CA MET A 146 -3.15 15.57 -0.35
C MET A 146 -3.32 16.22 1.03
N PRO A 147 -4.47 16.03 1.71
CA PRO A 147 -4.76 16.74 2.96
C PRO A 147 -3.84 16.30 4.12
N PHE A 148 -3.47 15.02 4.18
CA PHE A 148 -2.60 14.44 5.20
C PHE A 148 -1.50 13.60 4.56
N PRO A 149 -0.48 14.25 3.95
CA PRO A 149 0.62 13.53 3.34
C PRO A 149 1.53 13.00 4.44
N LEU A 150 1.66 11.67 4.51
CA LEU A 150 2.40 10.94 5.55
C LEU A 150 2.05 11.47 6.95
N SER A 151 0.97 10.96 7.53
CA SER A 151 0.62 11.32 8.90
C SER A 151 1.82 11.05 9.81
N PHE A 152 2.39 12.12 10.39
CA PHE A 152 3.25 11.97 11.55
C PHE A 152 2.35 11.50 12.68
N PHE A 153 2.08 10.20 12.71
CA PHE A 153 1.43 9.57 13.85
C PHE A 153 2.49 9.58 14.95
N ARG A 154 2.51 10.65 15.77
CA ARG A 154 3.26 10.70 17.02
C ARG A 154 2.76 9.51 17.84
N ARG A 155 3.48 8.40 17.78
CA ARG A 155 2.93 7.09 18.12
C ARG A 155 2.82 6.95 19.63
N GLY A 156 1.61 7.17 20.14
CA GLY A 156 1.09 6.35 21.24
C GLY A 156 1.09 4.89 20.78
N SER A 157 1.62 4.02 21.63
CA SER A 157 2.14 2.65 21.44
C SER A 157 1.27 1.59 20.73
N ASN A 158 0.11 1.89 20.15
CA ASN A 158 -0.85 0.88 19.69
C ASN A 158 -0.94 0.64 18.17
N LEU A 159 -0.23 1.40 17.33
CA LEU A 159 -0.36 1.26 15.87
C LEU A 159 0.41 0.07 15.25
N GLN A 160 1.36 -0.53 15.98
CA GLN A 160 2.00 -1.79 15.55
C GLN A 160 0.99 -2.93 15.42
N LEU A 161 -0.12 -2.85 16.17
CA LEU A 161 -1.20 -3.83 16.11
C LEU A 161 -2.03 -3.65 14.83
N LEU A 162 -2.31 -2.40 14.42
CA LEU A 162 -3.09 -2.09 13.22
C LEU A 162 -2.37 -2.45 11.91
N ILE A 163 -1.05 -2.22 11.83
CA ILE A 163 -0.26 -2.66 10.67
C ILE A 163 -0.22 -4.19 10.59
N LYS A 164 -0.12 -4.89 11.73
CA LYS A 164 -0.24 -6.36 11.80
C LYS A 164 -1.63 -6.86 11.42
N ILE A 165 -2.69 -6.14 11.80
CA ILE A 165 -4.08 -6.47 11.43
C ILE A 165 -4.27 -6.27 9.92
N CYS A 166 -3.77 -5.19 9.33
CA CYS A 166 -3.84 -4.98 7.88
C CYS A 166 -3.06 -6.04 7.07
N ARG A 167 -1.92 -6.54 7.56
CA ARG A 167 -1.20 -7.65 6.92
C ARG A 167 -1.92 -9.00 7.03
N LYS A 168 -2.79 -9.19 8.03
CA LYS A 168 -3.51 -10.46 8.23
C LYS A 168 -4.80 -10.56 7.41
N TRP A 169 -5.23 -9.45 6.80
CA TRP A 169 -6.50 -9.35 6.07
C TRP A 169 -6.36 -9.31 4.54
N PHE A 170 -5.15 -9.46 4.01
CA PHE A 170 -4.86 -9.59 2.57
C PHE A 170 -3.91 -10.76 2.30
#